data_AF-A0A2S9ETI4-F1
#
_entry.id   AF-A0A2S9ETI4-F1
#
_cell.length_a   1.000
_cell.length_b   1.000
_cell.length_c   1.000
_cell.angle_alpha   90.00
_cell.angle_beta   90.00
_cell.angle_gamma   90.00
#
_symmetry.space_group_name_H-M   'P 1'
#
loop_
_entity.id
_entity.type
_entity.pdbx_description
1 polymer ?
#
loop_
_entity_poly.entity_id
_entity_poly.type
_entity_poly.pdbx_seq_one_letter_code
_entity_poly.pdbx_strand_id
1 'polypeptide(L)'
;MVRGPTGAGITSLLDAFIANHSTKVIVVRHDIFLSRVNLVDRVQQMVFPTSEFGWLKRVPKSLVEFVKLTGRRTIVIDDAEIIGSDRDSTEDTINAMLKFSMSAAGMQVIFSTRRVPLQNLFCKIKAVQTADISLNGTLTARNWFDLKDQFCHWVDFRYGLNIRQHGEDLFATAVGALEISLAMPTLEVLYCAELLRDQLPTTTLGALATEDLKWEVQRVLYA
;
A
#
# COMPACT_ATOMS: atom_id res chain seq x y z
N MET A 1 9.87 3.89 8.41
CA MET A 1 9.92 3.05 7.21
C MET A 1 8.89 1.95 7.36
N VAL A 2 8.14 1.65 6.30
CA VAL A 2 7.23 0.51 6.24
C VAL A 2 7.79 -0.46 5.19
N ARG A 3 7.96 -1.73 5.55
CA ARG A 3 8.49 -2.77 4.64
C ARG A 3 7.72 -4.07 4.79
N GLY A 4 7.89 -4.96 3.83
CA GLY A 4 7.22 -6.25 3.78
C GLY A 4 7.38 -6.89 2.40
N PRO A 5 6.97 -8.15 2.22
CA PRO A 5 6.97 -8.80 0.93
C PRO A 5 5.98 -8.12 -0.04
N THR A 6 6.16 -8.38 -1.34
CA THR A 6 5.22 -7.93 -2.36
C THR A 6 3.82 -8.45 -2.05
N GLY A 7 2.82 -7.57 -2.13
CA GLY A 7 1.43 -7.93 -1.81
C GLY A 7 1.11 -7.98 -0.31
N ALA A 8 2.00 -7.54 0.58
CA ALA A 8 1.73 -7.47 2.02
C ALA A 8 0.73 -6.38 2.45
N GLY A 9 0.14 -5.64 1.51
CA GLY A 9 -0.83 -4.57 1.82
C GLY A 9 -0.21 -3.24 2.28
N ILE A 10 1.07 -2.97 1.99
CA ILE A 10 1.74 -1.70 2.38
C ILE A 10 1.03 -0.48 1.81
N THR A 11 0.74 -0.48 0.50
CA THR A 11 0.01 0.62 -0.16
C THR A 11 -1.35 0.84 0.49
N SER A 12 -2.12 -0.23 0.71
CA SER A 12 -3.43 -0.16 1.38
C SER A 12 -3.34 0.37 2.81
N LEU A 13 -2.29 0.01 3.55
CA LEU A 13 -2.02 0.55 4.90
C LEU A 13 -1.73 2.06 4.83
N LEU A 14 -0.90 2.50 3.89
CA LEU A 14 -0.58 3.92 3.72
C LEU A 14 -1.80 4.72 3.26
N ASP A 15 -2.62 4.18 2.36
CA ASP A 15 -3.87 4.81 1.93
C ASP A 15 -4.85 4.95 3.09
N ALA A 16 -5.03 3.91 3.92
CA ALA A 16 -5.85 3.98 5.11
C ALA A 16 -5.33 5.01 6.13
N PHE A 17 -4.00 5.08 6.30
CA PHE A 17 -3.37 6.10 7.14
C PHE A 17 -3.63 7.52 6.60
N ILE A 18 -3.47 7.73 5.29
CA ILE A 18 -3.72 9.01 4.62
C ILE A 18 -5.19 9.41 4.78
N ALA A 19 -6.13 8.48 4.58
CA ALA A 19 -7.56 8.74 4.72
C ALA A 19 -7.92 9.20 6.15
N ASN A 20 -7.40 8.51 7.16
CA ASN A 20 -7.63 8.82 8.58
C ASN A 20 -6.93 10.11 9.06
N HIS A 21 -5.92 10.58 8.33
CA HIS A 21 -5.11 11.75 8.68
C HIS A 21 -5.02 12.79 7.56
N SER A 22 -6.03 12.87 6.70
CA SER A 22 -6.03 13.65 5.45
C SER A 22 -5.67 15.13 5.63
N THR A 23 -5.98 15.72 6.78
CA THR A 23 -5.67 17.14 7.09
C THR A 23 -4.27 17.36 7.65
N LYS A 24 -3.52 16.29 7.99
CA LYS A 24 -2.20 16.34 8.65
C LYS A 24 -1.06 15.82 7.76
N VAL A 25 -1.38 15.25 6.61
CA VAL A 25 -0.41 14.60 5.72
C VAL A 25 -0.14 15.41 4.45
N ILE A 26 1.07 15.27 3.93
CA ILE A 26 1.50 15.68 2.59
C ILE A 26 1.85 14.39 1.86
N VAL A 27 1.08 14.04 0.83
CA VAL A 27 1.28 12.80 0.08
C VAL A 27 2.15 13.08 -1.14
N VAL A 28 3.28 12.39 -1.26
CA VAL A 28 4.14 12.46 -2.44
C VAL A 28 3.68 11.39 -3.44
N ARG A 29 3.16 11.82 -4.58
CA ARG A 29 2.59 10.94 -5.60
C ARG A 29 3.61 10.55 -6.68
N HIS A 30 3.27 9.49 -7.40
CA HIS A 30 3.94 9.07 -8.64
C HIS A 30 3.55 10.03 -9.78
N ASP A 31 4.11 11.23 -9.78
CA ASP A 31 3.87 12.19 -10.87
C ASP A 31 5.01 12.15 -11.89
N ILE A 32 4.66 12.33 -13.16
CA ILE A 32 5.63 12.45 -14.26
C ILE A 32 6.13 13.90 -14.27
N PHE A 33 7.40 14.09 -13.92
CA PHE A 33 8.03 15.39 -14.00
C PHE A 33 8.80 15.53 -15.32
N LEU A 34 8.46 16.56 -16.11
CA LEU A 34 9.15 16.89 -17.36
C LEU A 34 10.60 17.34 -17.13
N SER A 35 10.86 17.92 -15.94
CA SER A 35 12.19 18.35 -15.49
C SER A 35 12.67 17.50 -14.33
N ARG A 36 14.00 17.37 -14.20
CA ARG A 36 14.59 16.67 -13.06
C ARG A 36 14.23 17.37 -11.75
N VAL A 37 13.69 16.63 -10.80
CA VAL A 37 13.29 17.13 -9.48
C VAL A 37 13.78 16.23 -8.37
N ASN A 38 14.30 16.85 -7.31
CA ASN A 38 14.64 16.13 -6.09
C ASN A 38 13.40 16.03 -5.16
N LEU A 39 13.52 15.26 -4.07
CA LEU A 39 12.42 15.08 -3.12
C LEU A 39 11.90 16.40 -2.52
N VAL A 40 12.79 17.37 -2.27
CA VAL A 40 12.40 18.67 -1.70
C VAL A 40 11.51 19.44 -2.67
N ASP A 41 11.88 19.44 -3.95
CA ASP A 41 11.06 20.05 -5.01
C ASP A 41 9.69 19.37 -5.08
N ARG A 42 9.65 18.03 -5.06
CA ARG A 42 8.39 17.26 -5.11
C ARG A 42 7.46 17.59 -3.95
N VAL A 43 7.98 17.58 -2.71
CA VAL A 43 7.17 17.91 -1.53
C VAL A 43 6.69 19.36 -1.59
N GLN A 44 7.54 20.29 -2.05
CA GLN A 44 7.13 21.68 -2.23
C GLN A 44 5.95 21.79 -3.21
N GLN A 45 5.96 21.04 -4.32
CA GLN A 45 4.90 21.11 -5.32
C GLN A 45 3.58 20.52 -4.88
N MET A 46 3.60 19.52 -4.00
CA MET A 46 2.37 19.00 -3.39
C MET A 46 1.62 20.08 -2.58
N VAL A 47 2.33 21.12 -2.15
CA VAL A 47 1.78 22.25 -1.40
C VAL A 47 1.61 23.51 -2.27
N PHE A 48 2.58 23.76 -3.15
CA PHE A 48 2.69 24.96 -3.98
C PHE A 48 2.91 24.57 -5.45
N PRO A 49 1.84 24.20 -6.18
CA PRO A 49 1.95 23.64 -7.54
C PRO A 49 2.64 24.56 -8.56
N THR A 50 2.61 25.87 -8.33
CA THR A 50 3.21 26.88 -9.21
C THR A 50 4.68 27.18 -8.87
N SER A 51 5.29 26.45 -7.94
CA SER A 51 6.69 26.66 -7.58
C SER A 51 7.62 26.23 -8.70
N GLU A 52 8.58 27.08 -9.03
CA GLU A 52 9.65 26.75 -9.99
C GLU A 52 10.56 25.64 -9.44
N PHE A 53 11.04 24.81 -10.36
CA PHE A 53 11.94 23.69 -10.06
C PHE A 53 13.37 24.20 -9.89
N GLY A 54 13.98 23.90 -8.74
CA GLY A 54 15.26 24.52 -8.38
C GLY A 54 16.34 23.57 -7.88
N TRP A 55 16.10 22.24 -7.85
CA TRP A 55 17.01 21.31 -7.19
C TRP A 55 17.32 21.79 -5.76
N LEU A 56 16.27 22.06 -5.00
CA LEU A 56 16.39 22.75 -3.73
C LEU A 56 17.28 21.97 -2.76
N LYS A 57 18.38 22.60 -2.35
CA LYS A 57 19.36 21.97 -1.46
C LYS A 57 18.86 21.85 -0.02
N ARG A 58 17.87 22.65 0.39
CA ARG A 58 17.33 22.74 1.75
C ARG A 58 15.81 22.89 1.71
N VAL A 59 15.12 22.52 2.79
CA VAL A 59 13.69 22.75 2.96
C VAL A 59 13.42 24.26 2.90
N PRO A 60 12.56 24.75 1.99
CA PRO A 60 12.22 26.16 1.88
C PRO A 60 11.55 26.71 3.14
N LYS A 61 11.78 27.99 3.44
CA LYS A 61 11.08 28.68 4.55
C LYS A 61 9.57 28.69 4.35
N SER A 62 9.10 28.87 3.12
CA SER A 62 7.68 28.83 2.78
C SER A 62 7.02 27.50 3.17
N LEU A 63 7.72 26.38 2.92
CA LEU A 63 7.24 25.06 3.31
C LEU A 63 7.24 24.87 4.84
N VAL A 64 8.27 25.38 5.53
CA VAL A 64 8.33 25.37 7.01
C VAL A 64 7.17 26.17 7.61
N GLU A 65 6.89 27.37 7.09
CA GLU A 65 5.79 28.23 7.54
C GLU A 65 4.43 27.60 7.25
N PHE A 66 4.23 27.07 6.04
CA PHE A 66 3.01 26.34 5.70
C PHE A 66 2.72 25.20 6.68
N VAL A 67 3.73 24.38 7.00
CA VAL A 67 3.57 23.26 7.93
C VAL A 67 3.27 23.74 9.35
N LYS A 68 3.87 24.85 9.79
CA LYS A 68 3.58 25.46 11.09
C LYS A 68 2.15 25.99 11.16
N LEU A 69 1.65 26.61 10.10
CA LEU A 69 0.30 27.19 10.02
C LEU A 69 -0.80 26.13 9.88
N THR A 70 -0.58 25.11 9.05
CA THR A 70 -1.60 24.10 8.74
C THR A 70 -1.55 22.86 9.63
N GLY A 71 -0.42 22.63 10.31
CA GLY A 71 -0.18 21.40 11.07
C GLY A 71 0.09 20.16 10.20
N ARG A 72 0.19 20.30 8.87
CA ARG A 72 0.50 19.21 7.93
C ARG A 72 1.96 18.78 8.01
N ARG A 73 2.33 18.08 9.07
CA ARG A 73 3.74 17.76 9.41
C ARG A 73 4.23 16.42 8.87
N THR A 74 3.34 15.55 8.41
CA THR A 74 3.70 14.17 8.04
C THR A 74 3.76 14.03 6.53
N ILE A 75 4.93 13.71 6.00
CA ILE A 75 5.15 13.42 4.59
C ILE A 75 5.01 11.90 4.40
N VAL A 76 4.14 11.48 3.49
CA VAL A 76 3.93 10.07 3.16
C VAL A 76 4.39 9.82 1.72
N ILE A 77 5.29 8.85 1.56
CA ILE A 77 5.83 8.41 0.27
C ILE A 77 5.55 6.92 0.13
N ASP A 78 4.65 6.55 -0.79
CA ASP A 78 4.56 5.15 -1.21
C ASP A 78 5.56 4.91 -2.35
N ASP A 79 6.31 3.82 -2.25
CA ASP A 79 7.37 3.40 -3.17
C ASP A 79 8.46 4.46 -3.35
N ALA A 80 9.38 4.59 -2.37
CA ALA A 80 10.44 5.59 -2.39
C ALA A 80 11.39 5.50 -3.60
N GLU A 81 11.33 4.40 -4.34
CA GLU A 81 11.90 4.17 -5.65
C GLU A 81 11.60 5.33 -6.62
N ILE A 82 10.41 5.92 -6.55
CA ILE A 82 10.01 7.03 -7.41
C ILE A 82 10.83 8.30 -7.23
N ILE A 83 11.51 8.43 -6.09
CA ILE A 83 12.28 9.62 -5.75
C ILE A 83 13.60 9.63 -6.53
N GLY A 84 14.15 8.46 -6.85
CA GLY A 84 15.43 8.34 -7.51
C GLY A 84 15.33 8.58 -9.02
N SER A 85 16.06 9.57 -9.53
CA SER A 85 16.48 9.54 -10.94
C SER A 85 17.66 8.56 -11.11
N ASP A 86 17.98 8.16 -12.35
CA ASP A 86 19.13 7.28 -12.67
C ASP A 86 20.49 7.73 -12.10
N ARG A 87 20.59 8.97 -11.59
CA ARG A 87 21.81 9.53 -10.98
C ARG A 87 21.73 9.73 -9.48
N ASP A 88 20.55 9.64 -8.86
CA ASP A 88 20.42 9.89 -7.43
C ASP A 88 20.90 8.67 -6.64
N SER A 89 21.92 8.90 -5.82
CA SER A 89 22.38 7.85 -4.93
C SER A 89 21.32 7.59 -3.85
N THR A 90 21.33 6.38 -3.33
CA THR A 90 20.50 6.03 -2.17
C THR A 90 20.76 6.97 -0.98
N GLU A 91 21.99 7.49 -0.84
CA GLU A 91 22.36 8.47 0.18
C GLU A 91 21.66 9.81 -0.04
N ASP A 92 21.55 10.28 -1.29
CA ASP A 92 20.85 11.53 -1.61
C ASP A 92 19.37 11.47 -1.20
N THR A 93 18.74 10.32 -1.38
CA THR A 93 17.35 10.09 -0.98
C THR A 93 17.20 10.17 0.55
N ILE A 94 18.05 9.46 1.31
CA ILE A 94 18.05 9.52 2.79
C ILE A 94 18.36 10.92 3.28
N ASN A 95 19.37 11.58 2.70
CA ASN A 95 19.75 12.95 3.06
C ASN A 95 18.59 13.92 2.81
N ALA A 96 17.83 13.75 1.72
CA ALA A 96 16.65 14.55 1.46
C ALA A 96 15.55 14.31 2.50
N MET A 97 15.29 13.06 2.88
CA MET A 97 14.34 12.73 3.96
C MET A 97 14.76 13.37 5.29
N LEU A 98 16.05 13.29 5.65
CA LEU A 98 16.60 13.87 6.87
C LEU A 98 16.47 15.39 6.93
N LYS A 99 16.56 16.09 5.79
CA LYS A 99 16.36 17.55 5.75
C LYS A 99 14.98 17.95 6.26
N PHE A 100 13.93 17.15 6.02
CA PHE A 100 12.60 17.41 6.56
C PHE A 100 12.52 17.16 8.06
N SER A 101 13.04 16.02 8.51
CA SER A 101 13.06 15.65 9.93
C SER A 101 13.85 16.62 10.79
N MET A 102 14.95 17.15 10.27
CA MET A 102 15.81 18.13 10.95
C MET A 102 15.39 19.59 10.70
N SER A 103 14.33 19.82 9.93
CA SER A 103 13.85 21.18 9.66
C SER A 103 13.28 21.83 10.93
N ALA A 104 13.18 23.17 10.95
CA ALA A 104 12.58 23.92 12.05
C ALA A 104 11.07 23.64 12.26
N ALA A 105 10.43 22.88 11.37
CA ALA A 105 9.06 22.40 11.53
C ALA A 105 8.97 20.99 12.16
N GLY A 106 10.08 20.27 12.28
CA GLY A 106 10.12 18.90 12.82
C GLY A 106 9.20 17.94 12.07
N MET A 107 9.30 17.93 10.74
CA MET A 107 8.42 17.12 9.89
C MET A 107 8.71 15.63 10.10
N GLN A 108 7.69 14.79 9.89
CA GLN A 108 7.82 13.33 9.95
C GLN A 108 7.80 12.77 8.53
N VAL A 109 8.61 11.75 8.27
CA VAL A 109 8.63 11.06 6.97
C VAL A 109 8.27 9.60 7.16
N ILE A 110 7.14 9.21 6.56
CA ILE A 110 6.72 7.82 6.41
C ILE A 110 6.99 7.45 4.96
N PHE A 111 7.75 6.37 4.75
CA PHE A 111 8.01 5.87 3.42
C PHE A 111 8.00 4.35 3.38
N SER A 112 7.59 3.79 2.25
CA SER A 112 7.79 2.39 1.88
C SER A 112 8.91 2.25 0.86
N THR A 113 9.62 1.13 0.86
CA THR A 113 10.62 0.83 -0.18
C THR A 113 10.95 -0.67 -0.24
N ARG A 114 11.27 -1.16 -1.43
CA ARG A 114 11.80 -2.50 -1.71
C ARG A 114 13.31 -2.47 -1.97
N ARG A 115 13.90 -1.29 -2.23
CA ARG A 115 15.36 -1.12 -2.42
C ARG A 115 16.13 -1.46 -1.14
N VAL A 116 16.73 -2.65 -1.13
CA VAL A 116 17.63 -3.13 -0.06
C VAL A 116 18.72 -2.11 0.30
N PRO A 117 19.40 -1.42 -0.65
CA PRO A 117 20.36 -0.38 -0.29
C PRO A 117 19.75 0.75 0.54
N LEU A 118 18.50 1.15 0.26
CA LEU A 118 17.80 2.23 0.96
C LEU A 118 17.41 1.81 2.38
N GLN A 119 16.93 0.58 2.52
CA GLN A 119 16.65 -0.04 3.83
C GLN A 119 17.92 -0.11 4.69
N ASN A 120 19.04 -0.56 4.12
CA ASN A 120 20.31 -0.66 4.83
C ASN A 120 20.86 0.68 5.29
N LEU A 121 20.71 1.74 4.47
CA LEU A 121 21.10 3.09 4.87
C LEU A 121 20.16 3.66 5.93
N PHE A 122 18.85 3.41 5.82
CA PHE A 122 17.87 3.81 6.83
C PHE A 122 18.22 3.24 8.22
N CYS A 123 18.58 1.97 8.31
CA CYS A 123 18.96 1.32 9.58
C CYS A 123 20.22 1.92 10.22
N LYS A 124 21.04 2.66 9.47
CA LYS A 124 22.26 3.32 9.98
C LYS A 124 22.01 4.74 10.50
N ILE A 125 20.80 5.29 10.31
CA ILE A 125 20.46 6.64 10.75
C ILE A 125 20.43 6.70 12.28
N LYS A 126 21.23 7.61 12.85
CA LYS A 126 21.24 7.93 14.29
C LYS A 126 20.88 9.38 14.60
N ALA A 127 20.78 10.22 13.57
CA ALA A 127 20.58 11.66 13.73
C ALA A 127 19.15 12.04 14.15
N VAL A 128 18.18 11.15 13.96
CA VAL A 128 16.75 11.37 14.27
C VAL A 128 16.14 10.08 14.81
N GLN A 129 14.99 10.18 15.48
CA GLN A 129 14.21 9.00 15.85
C GLN A 129 13.70 8.30 14.60
N THR A 130 13.93 6.99 14.54
CA THR A 130 13.50 6.14 13.43
C THR A 130 12.62 5.00 13.94
N ALA A 131 11.70 4.55 13.09
CA ALA A 131 10.87 3.38 13.33
C ALA A 131 10.81 2.53 12.06
N ASP A 132 10.96 1.22 12.21
CA ASP A 132 10.82 0.22 11.17
C ASP A 132 9.59 -0.64 11.44
N ILE A 133 8.61 -0.58 10.55
CA ILE A 133 7.37 -1.34 10.62
C ILE A 133 7.43 -2.41 9.54
N SER A 134 7.60 -3.66 9.94
CA SER A 134 7.61 -4.80 9.02
C SER A 134 6.25 -5.47 9.00
N LEU A 135 5.64 -5.56 7.82
CA LEU A 135 4.46 -6.37 7.56
C LEU A 135 4.92 -7.78 7.15
N ASN A 136 4.38 -8.79 7.81
CA ASN A 136 4.75 -10.20 7.56
C ASN A 136 4.12 -10.76 6.28
N GLY A 137 3.14 -10.06 5.71
CA GLY A 137 2.47 -10.49 4.48
C GLY A 137 1.51 -11.66 4.66
N THR A 138 1.20 -12.06 5.89
CA THR A 138 0.32 -13.20 6.19
C THR A 138 -0.93 -12.78 6.96
N LEU A 139 -2.02 -13.49 6.70
CA LEU A 139 -3.31 -13.35 7.37
C LEU A 139 -3.47 -14.43 8.44
N THR A 140 -4.03 -14.04 9.58
CA THR A 140 -4.56 -14.98 10.57
C THR A 140 -5.91 -15.49 10.09
N ALA A 141 -6.36 -16.64 10.60
CA ALA A 141 -7.68 -17.18 10.29
C ALA A 141 -8.81 -16.17 10.58
N ARG A 142 -8.71 -15.43 11.71
CA ARG A 142 -9.67 -14.39 12.05
C ARG A 142 -9.69 -13.26 11.00
N ASN A 143 -8.52 -12.74 10.63
CA ASN A 143 -8.43 -11.68 9.64
C ASN A 143 -8.94 -12.12 8.26
N TRP A 144 -8.79 -13.42 7.93
CA TRP A 144 -9.34 -13.99 6.71
C TRP A 144 -10.87 -13.95 6.69
N PHE A 145 -11.53 -14.40 7.77
CA PHE A 145 -12.99 -14.33 7.87
C PHE A 145 -13.50 -12.88 7.77
N ASP A 146 -12.86 -11.95 8.50
CA ASP A 146 -13.25 -10.54 8.48
C ASP A 146 -13.07 -9.92 7.08
N LEU A 147 -12.00 -10.29 6.35
CA LEU A 147 -11.75 -9.82 4.99
C LEU A 147 -12.76 -10.40 3.99
N LYS A 148 -13.07 -11.70 4.12
CA LYS A 148 -14.04 -12.39 3.28
C LYS A 148 -15.44 -11.78 3.42
N ASP A 149 -15.88 -11.52 4.64
CA ASP A 149 -17.18 -10.89 4.92
C ASP A 149 -17.26 -9.48 4.31
N GLN A 150 -16.22 -8.66 4.53
CA GLN A 150 -16.14 -7.32 3.94
C GLN A 150 -16.13 -7.35 2.41
N PHE A 151 -15.40 -8.28 1.80
CA PHE A 151 -15.35 -8.44 0.36
C PHE A 151 -16.74 -8.79 -0.19
N CYS A 152 -17.39 -9.83 0.34
CA CYS A 152 -18.70 -10.24 -0.15
C CYS A 152 -19.75 -9.17 0.05
N HIS A 153 -19.77 -8.50 1.21
CA HIS A 153 -20.67 -7.38 1.45
C HIS A 153 -20.47 -6.26 0.42
N TRP A 154 -19.21 -5.90 0.13
CA TRP A 154 -18.90 -4.86 -0.85
C TRP A 154 -19.32 -5.25 -2.28
N VAL A 155 -19.06 -6.49 -2.70
CA VAL A 155 -19.44 -6.98 -4.04
C VAL A 155 -20.96 -7.05 -4.19
N ASP A 156 -21.66 -7.61 -3.20
CA ASP A 156 -23.13 -7.69 -3.18
C ASP A 156 -23.76 -6.30 -3.26
N PHE A 157 -23.28 -5.37 -2.43
CA PHE A 157 -23.74 -3.98 -2.47
C PHE A 157 -23.51 -3.33 -3.84
N ARG A 158 -22.33 -3.54 -4.44
CA ARG A 158 -21.96 -2.91 -5.71
C ARG A 158 -22.79 -3.42 -6.90
N TYR A 159 -23.09 -4.70 -6.92
CA TYR A 159 -23.80 -5.34 -8.05
C TYR A 159 -25.29 -5.61 -7.78
N GLY A 160 -25.80 -5.22 -6.61
CA GLY A 160 -27.19 -5.48 -6.22
C GLY A 160 -27.48 -6.98 -6.05
N LEU A 161 -26.46 -7.76 -5.67
CA LEU A 161 -26.55 -9.19 -5.43
C LEU A 161 -26.86 -9.45 -3.95
N ASN A 162 -27.30 -10.66 -3.63
CA ASN A 162 -27.55 -11.10 -2.26
C ASN A 162 -27.11 -12.56 -2.15
N ILE A 163 -25.82 -12.78 -2.38
CA ILE A 163 -25.24 -14.11 -2.35
C ILE A 163 -25.07 -14.47 -0.88
N ARG A 164 -26.07 -15.15 -0.32
CA ARG A 164 -25.98 -15.71 1.02
C ARG A 164 -24.93 -16.81 1.00
N GLN A 165 -23.77 -16.55 1.60
CA GLN A 165 -22.81 -17.61 1.86
C GLN A 165 -23.48 -18.71 2.67
N HIS A 166 -23.57 -19.91 2.11
CA HIS A 166 -23.87 -21.10 2.89
C HIS A 166 -22.62 -21.48 3.71
N GLY A 167 -22.89 -21.95 4.93
CA GLY A 167 -21.90 -22.19 5.97
C GLY A 167 -20.79 -23.19 5.62
N GLU A 168 -19.82 -23.20 6.53
CA GLU A 168 -18.54 -23.93 6.51
C GLU A 168 -17.71 -23.68 5.24
N ASP A 169 -16.79 -22.72 5.36
CA ASP A 169 -15.69 -22.56 4.41
C ASP A 169 -14.95 -23.89 4.26
N LEU A 170 -15.03 -24.51 3.08
CA LEU A 170 -14.18 -25.65 2.71
C LEU A 170 -12.69 -25.30 2.77
N PHE A 171 -12.36 -24.01 2.81
CA PHE A 171 -11.02 -23.47 3.05
C PHE A 171 -10.62 -23.34 4.52
N ALA A 172 -11.58 -23.33 5.46
CA ALA A 172 -11.30 -23.11 6.88
C ALA A 172 -10.48 -24.25 7.50
N THR A 173 -10.41 -25.40 6.84
CA THR A 173 -9.70 -26.58 7.30
C THR A 173 -8.33 -26.81 6.66
N ALA A 174 -7.91 -26.03 5.65
CA ALA A 174 -6.78 -26.43 4.80
C ALA A 174 -5.50 -25.58 4.85
N VAL A 175 -5.45 -24.40 5.46
CA VAL A 175 -4.30 -23.51 5.20
C VAL A 175 -3.68 -22.98 6.49
N GLY A 176 -2.35 -23.09 6.58
CA GLY A 176 -1.54 -22.30 7.50
C GLY A 176 -1.70 -20.80 7.24
N ALA A 177 -0.70 -20.01 7.61
CA ALA A 177 -0.75 -18.57 7.39
C ALA A 177 -0.95 -18.24 5.88
N LEU A 178 -2.13 -17.76 5.47
CA LEU A 178 -2.43 -17.38 4.08
C LEU A 178 -1.71 -16.08 3.74
N GLU A 179 -1.01 -16.03 2.60
CA GLU A 179 -0.38 -14.78 2.15
C GLU A 179 -1.44 -13.76 1.69
N ILE A 180 -1.30 -12.50 2.11
CA ILE A 180 -2.19 -11.39 1.73
C ILE A 180 -2.26 -11.24 0.20
N SER A 181 -1.14 -11.48 -0.49
CA SER A 181 -1.02 -11.46 -1.95
C SER A 181 -2.00 -12.42 -2.65
N LEU A 182 -2.32 -13.54 -2.00
CA LEU A 182 -3.22 -14.57 -2.53
C LEU A 182 -4.67 -14.38 -2.09
N ALA A 183 -4.92 -13.50 -1.11
CA ALA A 183 -6.24 -13.34 -0.52
C ALA A 183 -7.28 -12.84 -1.52
N MET A 184 -7.00 -11.75 -2.24
CA MET A 184 -7.94 -11.18 -3.21
C MET A 184 -8.28 -12.11 -4.39
N PRO A 185 -7.29 -12.71 -5.09
CA PRO A 185 -7.60 -13.68 -6.15
C PRO A 185 -8.42 -14.87 -5.64
N THR A 186 -8.12 -15.34 -4.42
CA THR A 186 -8.87 -16.44 -3.81
C THR A 186 -10.31 -16.04 -3.53
N LEU A 187 -10.54 -14.85 -2.96
CA LEU A 187 -11.88 -14.34 -2.70
C LEU A 187 -12.70 -14.15 -3.97
N GLU A 188 -12.09 -13.65 -5.04
CA GLU A 188 -12.73 -13.51 -6.36
C GLU A 188 -13.18 -14.87 -6.91
N VAL A 189 -12.30 -15.88 -6.89
CA VAL A 189 -12.62 -17.24 -7.34
C VAL A 189 -13.75 -17.84 -6.51
N LEU A 190 -13.68 -17.73 -5.17
CA LEU A 190 -14.70 -18.25 -4.28
C LEU A 190 -16.06 -17.57 -4.51
N TYR A 191 -16.07 -16.25 -4.67
CA TYR A 191 -17.30 -15.51 -4.92
C TYR A 191 -17.91 -15.87 -6.29
N CYS A 192 -17.09 -15.99 -7.33
CA CYS A 192 -17.56 -16.44 -8.64
C CYS A 192 -18.08 -17.89 -8.59
N ALA A 193 -17.43 -18.78 -7.86
CA ALA A 193 -17.91 -20.15 -7.69
C ALA A 193 -19.29 -20.20 -7.02
N GLU A 194 -19.50 -19.39 -5.99
CA GLU A 194 -20.79 -19.24 -5.34
C GLU A 194 -21.87 -18.66 -6.26
N LEU A 195 -21.51 -17.65 -7.07
CA LEU A 195 -22.41 -17.07 -8.07
C LEU A 195 -22.82 -18.08 -9.16
N LEU A 196 -21.89 -18.96 -9.57
CA LEU A 196 -22.07 -19.93 -10.65
C LEU A 196 -22.45 -21.32 -10.13
N ARG A 197 -22.87 -21.45 -8.87
CA ARG A 197 -23.09 -22.75 -8.22
C ARG A 197 -23.94 -23.72 -9.05
N ASP A 198 -24.99 -23.24 -9.68
CA ASP A 198 -25.91 -24.06 -10.49
C ASP A 198 -25.30 -24.53 -11.84
N GLN A 199 -24.20 -23.92 -12.26
CA GLN A 199 -23.49 -24.22 -13.51
C GLN A 199 -22.22 -25.04 -13.26
N LEU A 200 -21.80 -25.16 -12.00
CA LEU A 200 -20.61 -25.92 -11.61
C LEU A 200 -20.96 -27.39 -11.30
N PRO A 201 -20.07 -28.34 -11.64
CA PRO A 201 -20.30 -29.75 -11.32
C PRO A 201 -20.36 -29.95 -9.79
N THR A 202 -21.39 -30.62 -9.28
CA THR A 202 -21.63 -30.80 -7.82
C THR A 202 -20.47 -31.49 -7.08
N THR A 203 -19.64 -32.23 -7.80
CA THR A 203 -18.42 -32.91 -7.30
C THR A 203 -17.23 -31.98 -7.06
N THR A 204 -17.26 -30.74 -7.58
CA THR A 204 -16.11 -29.81 -7.52
C THR A 204 -16.04 -28.97 -6.24
N LEU A 205 -17.15 -28.84 -5.51
CA LEU A 205 -17.22 -28.02 -4.30
C LEU A 205 -16.57 -28.69 -3.08
N GLY A 206 -16.36 -30.00 -3.06
CA GLY A 206 -16.01 -30.74 -1.84
C GLY A 206 -14.53 -30.80 -1.45
N ALA A 207 -13.58 -30.72 -2.39
CA ALA A 207 -12.18 -31.10 -2.09
C ALA A 207 -11.13 -30.68 -3.15
N LEU A 208 -11.28 -29.55 -3.82
CA LEU A 208 -10.33 -29.12 -4.85
C LEU A 208 -9.31 -28.09 -4.32
N ALA A 209 -8.08 -28.20 -4.81
CA ALA A 209 -7.07 -27.15 -4.64
C ALA A 209 -7.55 -25.87 -5.35
N THR A 210 -7.15 -24.69 -4.87
CA THR A 210 -7.59 -23.38 -5.38
C THR A 210 -7.49 -23.24 -6.90
N GLU A 211 -6.47 -23.84 -7.52
CA GLU A 211 -6.24 -23.79 -8.95
C GLU A 211 -7.25 -24.59 -9.77
N ASP A 212 -7.73 -25.73 -9.27
CA ASP A 212 -8.73 -26.54 -9.98
C ASP A 212 -10.09 -25.83 -9.98
N LEU A 213 -10.47 -25.22 -8.84
CA LEU A 213 -11.68 -24.41 -8.74
C LEU A 213 -11.60 -23.18 -9.66
N LYS A 214 -10.45 -22.52 -9.70
CA LYS A 214 -10.20 -21.39 -10.59
C LYS A 214 -10.34 -21.78 -12.06
N TRP A 215 -9.79 -22.93 -12.46
CA TRP A 215 -9.92 -23.43 -13.82
C TRP A 215 -11.38 -23.71 -14.19
N GLU A 216 -12.14 -24.32 -13.28
CA GLU A 216 -13.56 -24.59 -13.50
C GLU A 216 -14.40 -23.32 -13.63
N VAL A 217 -14.18 -22.34 -12.75
CA VAL A 217 -14.82 -21.01 -12.84
C VAL A 217 -14.48 -20.35 -14.18
N GLN A 218 -13.22 -20.37 -14.60
CA GLN A 218 -12.80 -19.81 -15.89
C GLN A 218 -13.45 -20.54 -17.06
N ARG A 219 -13.52 -21.87 -17.02
CA ARG A 219 -14.16 -22.68 -18.06
C ARG A 219 -15.63 -22.28 -18.24
N VAL A 220 -16.37 -22.09 -17.15
CA VAL A 220 -17.79 -21.71 -17.22
C VAL A 220 -17.98 -20.26 -17.68
N LEU A 221 -17.13 -19.32 -17.23
CA LEU A 221 -17.23 -17.91 -17.60
C LEU A 221 -16.88 -17.61 -19.06
N TYR A 222 -16.03 -18.42 -19.68
CA TYR A 222 -15.48 -18.18 -21.03
C TYR A 222 -15.84 -19.28 -22.05
N ALA A 223 -16.77 -20.18 -21.74
CA ALA A 223 -17.36 -21.13 -22.68
C ALA A 223 -18.44 -20.46 -23.55
#